data_AF-A0A3M1G9K1-F1
#
_entry.id   AF-A0A3M1G9K1-F1
#
_cell.length_a   1.000
_cell.length_b   1.000
_cell.length_c   1.000
_cell.angle_alpha   90.00
_cell.angle_beta   90.00
_cell.angle_gamma   90.00
#
_symmetry.space_group_name_H-M   'P 1'
#
loop_
_entity.id
_entity.type
_entity.pdbx_description
1 polymer ?
#
loop_
_entity_poly.entity_id
_entity_poly.type
_entity_poly.pdbx_seq_one_letter_code
_entity_poly.pdbx_strand_id
1 'polypeptide(L)'
;HYLRNRVRTELIPLLERFNPSIVETLMRTAEVLRQESEYIDIQVNKTLMRLITRKTDTTIELFLSPLEVMDRVVLRRALRRAIDEVRGLRGITFQHIEDIIEFIYSAKTGDRLSLPDGYRVIKSYSTLIITSEVPVRIKERPLQVPGETIVEEAHLVIAASVVEKVEDYGTGKWEAVFDLDTINLPLKVRPRKDADAFYPFGLGAKKKLQDFFVDEKVPRDERDSVPLVVTADDEIIWVVGHRPDERFKVTSSTRRFLRLIVRPMRPRC
;
A
#
# COMPACT_ATOMS: atom_id res chain seq x y z
N HIS A 1 37.32 -8.45 6.57
CA HIS A 1 38.75 -8.59 6.22
C HIS A 1 39.22 -10.05 6.02
N TYR A 2 38.63 -11.06 6.66
CA TYR A 2 39.04 -12.47 6.48
C TYR A 2 38.64 -13.10 5.14
N LEU A 3 37.41 -12.88 4.64
CA LEU A 3 36.93 -13.57 3.43
C LEU A 3 37.77 -13.27 2.18
N ARG A 4 38.10 -12.00 1.92
CA ARG A 4 38.90 -11.59 0.75
C ARG A 4 40.31 -12.20 0.78
N ASN A 5 40.93 -12.26 1.96
CA ASN A 5 42.23 -12.91 2.11
C ASN A 5 42.13 -14.41 1.81
N ARG A 6 41.15 -15.11 2.40
CA ARG A 6 40.92 -16.53 2.14
C ARG A 6 40.64 -16.84 0.67
N VAL A 7 39.82 -16.01 0.00
CA VAL A 7 39.60 -16.16 -1.45
C VAL A 7 40.92 -16.07 -2.22
N ARG A 8 41.77 -15.09 -1.90
CA ARG A 8 43.05 -14.90 -2.59
C ARG A 8 44.07 -16.00 -2.29
N THR A 9 44.16 -16.46 -1.04
CA THR A 9 45.24 -17.38 -0.60
C THR A 9 44.87 -18.85 -0.67
N GLU A 10 43.58 -19.20 -0.59
CA GLU A 10 43.10 -20.59 -0.60
C GLU A 10 42.36 -20.91 -1.92
N LEU A 11 41.35 -20.12 -2.29
CA LEU A 11 40.42 -20.48 -3.37
C LEU A 11 41.01 -20.24 -4.77
N ILE A 12 41.58 -19.06 -5.03
CA ILE A 12 42.15 -18.75 -6.35
C ILE A 12 43.26 -19.75 -6.75
N PRO A 13 44.24 -20.07 -5.88
CA PRO A 13 45.26 -21.07 -6.21
C PRO A 13 44.68 -22.46 -6.46
N LEU A 14 43.58 -22.83 -5.78
CA LEU A 14 42.88 -24.09 -6.03
C LEU A 14 42.24 -24.11 -7.42
N LEU A 15 41.60 -23.02 -7.83
CA LEU A 15 40.96 -22.90 -9.14
C LEU A 15 41.98 -22.87 -10.29
N GLU A 16 43.14 -22.25 -10.07
CA GLU A 16 44.24 -22.21 -11.05
C GLU A 16 44.77 -23.61 -11.41
N ARG A 17 44.64 -24.59 -10.51
CA ARG A 17 44.99 -26.00 -10.80
C ARG A 17 44.08 -26.63 -11.86
N PHE A 18 42.83 -26.18 -11.97
CA PHE A 18 41.88 -26.67 -12.99
C PHE A 18 41.97 -25.88 -14.30
N ASN A 19 42.22 -24.58 -14.20
CA ASN A 19 42.39 -23.68 -15.34
C ASN A 19 43.44 -22.61 -15.00
N PRO A 20 44.67 -22.70 -15.54
CA PRO A 20 45.73 -21.71 -15.28
C PRO A 20 45.34 -20.27 -15.66
N SER A 21 44.39 -20.10 -16.59
CA SER A 21 43.90 -18.80 -17.05
C SER A 21 42.57 -18.39 -16.39
N ILE A 22 42.23 -18.97 -15.23
CA ILE A 22 40.95 -18.69 -14.55
C ILE A 22 40.82 -17.22 -14.16
N VAL A 23 41.88 -16.61 -13.63
CA VAL A 23 41.86 -15.19 -13.22
C VAL A 23 41.59 -14.29 -14.43
N GLU A 24 42.28 -14.53 -15.55
CA GLU A 24 42.07 -13.77 -16.79
C GLU A 24 40.65 -13.97 -17.34
N THR A 25 40.14 -15.20 -17.29
CA THR A 25 38.77 -15.53 -17.74
C THR A 25 37.73 -14.80 -16.90
N LEU A 26 37.86 -14.84 -15.57
CA LEU A 26 36.97 -14.13 -14.64
C LEU A 26 37.03 -12.61 -14.85
N MET A 27 38.23 -12.05 -15.08
CA MET A 27 38.41 -10.63 -15.37
C MET A 27 37.72 -10.24 -16.68
N ARG A 28 37.90 -11.02 -17.75
CA ARG A 28 37.23 -10.78 -19.04
C ARG A 28 35.71 -10.89 -18.92
N THR A 29 35.20 -11.90 -18.22
CA THR A 29 33.76 -12.04 -17.96
C THR A 29 33.22 -10.86 -17.15
N ALA A 30 33.94 -10.44 -16.11
CA ALA A 30 33.54 -9.29 -15.30
C ALA A 30 33.50 -7.99 -16.11
N GLU A 31 34.43 -7.80 -17.04
CA GLU A 31 34.46 -6.63 -17.92
C GLU A 31 33.29 -6.61 -18.90
N VAL A 32 33.00 -7.74 -19.57
CA VAL A 32 31.83 -7.87 -20.46
C VAL A 32 30.53 -7.59 -19.69
N LEU A 33 30.34 -8.22 -18.53
CA LEU A 33 29.14 -8.03 -17.71
C LEU A 33 29.02 -6.59 -17.18
N ARG A 34 30.14 -5.90 -16.91
CA ARG A 34 30.12 -4.50 -16.50
C ARG A 34 29.59 -3.62 -17.63
N GLN A 35 30.12 -3.77 -18.83
CA GLN A 35 29.71 -2.98 -20.00
C GLN A 35 28.24 -3.21 -20.35
N GLU A 36 27.78 -4.47 -20.32
CA GLU A 36 26.36 -4.80 -20.51
C GLU A 36 25.49 -4.19 -19.41
N SER A 37 25.92 -4.26 -18.14
CA SER A 37 25.19 -3.68 -17.03
C SER A 37 25.06 -2.16 -17.15
N GLU A 38 26.13 -1.46 -17.53
CA GLU A 38 26.12 -0.01 -17.76
C GLU A 38 25.16 0.38 -18.89
N TYR A 39 25.16 -0.38 -19.99
CA TYR A 39 24.21 -0.16 -21.09
C TYR A 39 22.76 -0.34 -20.63
N ILE A 40 22.47 -1.40 -19.88
CA ILE A 40 21.12 -1.65 -19.35
C ILE A 40 20.72 -0.52 -18.38
N ASP A 41 21.62 -0.05 -17.52
CA ASP A 41 21.34 1.03 -16.58
C ASP A 41 20.96 2.33 -17.30
N ILE A 42 21.60 2.65 -18.43
CA ILE A 42 21.22 3.79 -19.28
C ILE A 42 19.78 3.63 -19.80
N GLN A 43 19.41 2.43 -20.28
CA GLN A 43 18.05 2.17 -20.77
C GLN A 43 17.00 2.24 -19.65
N VAL A 44 17.32 1.69 -18.48
CA VAL A 44 16.45 1.74 -17.29
C VAL A 44 16.23 3.17 -16.84
N ASN A 45 17.29 4.00 -16.80
CA ASN A 45 17.16 5.41 -16.41
C ASN A 45 16.25 6.18 -17.37
N LYS A 46 16.42 6.01 -18.69
CA LYS A 46 15.54 6.61 -19.71
C LYS A 46 14.10 6.14 -19.56
N THR A 47 13.91 4.86 -19.26
CA THR A 47 12.59 4.27 -19.06
C THR A 47 11.93 4.86 -17.82
N LEU A 48 12.62 4.90 -16.68
CA LEU A 48 12.12 5.48 -15.43
C LEU A 48 11.71 6.94 -15.60
N MET A 49 12.51 7.76 -16.29
CA MET A 49 12.15 9.16 -16.57
C MET A 49 10.78 9.30 -17.25
N ARG A 50 10.35 8.32 -18.05
CA ARG A 50 9.05 8.31 -18.73
C ARG A 50 7.94 7.72 -17.87
N LEU A 51 8.27 6.90 -16.88
CA LEU A 51 7.32 6.24 -15.99
C LEU A 51 6.92 7.11 -14.81
N ILE A 52 7.85 7.94 -14.32
CA ILE A 52 7.64 8.73 -13.12
C ILE A 52 6.54 9.76 -13.36
N THR A 53 5.44 9.66 -12.60
CA THR A 53 4.36 10.64 -12.58
C THR A 53 4.59 11.71 -11.52
N ARG A 54 5.19 11.32 -10.39
CA ARG A 54 5.51 12.20 -9.27
C ARG A 54 6.73 11.66 -8.53
N LYS A 55 7.60 12.56 -8.06
CA LYS A 55 8.77 12.23 -7.24
C LYS A 55 8.96 13.28 -6.15
N THR A 56 9.17 12.82 -4.93
CA THR A 56 9.65 13.58 -3.78
C THR A 56 10.86 12.85 -3.18
N ASP A 57 11.44 13.40 -2.12
CA ASP A 57 12.55 12.75 -1.40
C ASP A 57 12.14 11.45 -0.69
N THR A 58 10.84 11.21 -0.53
CA THR A 58 10.30 10.08 0.25
C THR A 58 9.36 9.17 -0.54
N THR A 59 8.98 9.59 -1.75
CA THR A 59 7.96 8.92 -2.55
C THR A 59 8.28 9.01 -4.04
N ILE A 60 8.11 7.90 -4.75
CA ILE A 60 8.13 7.85 -6.22
C ILE A 60 6.86 7.16 -6.71
N GLU A 61 6.19 7.79 -7.67
CA GLU A 61 4.98 7.28 -8.31
C GLU A 61 5.30 6.96 -9.76
N LEU A 62 4.93 5.75 -10.19
CA LEU A 62 5.19 5.22 -11.52
C LEU A 62 3.87 4.89 -12.22
N PHE A 63 3.74 5.15 -13.52
CA PHE A 63 2.63 4.63 -14.31
C PHE A 63 2.59 3.10 -14.25
N LEU A 64 1.44 2.54 -13.92
CA LEU A 64 1.28 1.10 -13.70
C LEU A 64 1.26 0.31 -15.01
N SER A 65 0.48 0.76 -16.01
CA SER A 65 0.27 0.01 -17.26
C SER A 65 1.57 -0.36 -18.00
N PRO A 66 2.58 0.52 -18.12
CA PRO A 66 3.85 0.13 -18.72
C PRO A 66 4.64 -0.90 -17.92
N LEU A 67 4.48 -0.95 -16.59
CA LEU A 67 5.19 -1.92 -15.74
C LEU A 67 4.65 -3.34 -15.95
N GLU A 68 3.35 -3.49 -16.20
CA GLU A 68 2.69 -4.79 -16.38
C GLU A 68 3.17 -5.54 -17.63
N VAL A 69 3.51 -4.80 -18.69
CA VAL A 69 3.96 -5.36 -19.98
C VAL A 69 5.49 -5.35 -20.15
N MET A 70 6.23 -4.84 -19.17
CA MET A 70 7.67 -4.69 -19.24
C MET A 70 8.40 -6.02 -19.11
N ASP A 71 9.47 -6.21 -19.87
CA ASP A 71 10.36 -7.35 -19.70
C ASP A 71 10.90 -7.41 -18.25
N ARG A 72 10.82 -8.59 -17.64
CA ARG A 72 11.15 -8.80 -16.22
C ARG A 72 12.55 -8.31 -15.86
N VAL A 73 13.53 -8.41 -16.78
CA VAL A 73 14.90 -7.94 -16.57
C VAL A 73 14.94 -6.41 -16.37
N VAL A 74 14.21 -5.67 -17.22
CA VAL A 74 14.11 -4.21 -17.13
C VAL A 74 13.27 -3.82 -15.92
N LEU A 75 12.14 -4.50 -15.68
CA LEU A 75 11.25 -4.26 -14.55
C LEU A 75 11.99 -4.39 -13.21
N ARG A 76 12.77 -5.46 -13.00
CA ARG A 76 13.57 -5.63 -11.78
C ARG A 76 14.53 -4.48 -11.55
N ARG A 77 15.25 -4.05 -12.58
CA ARG A 77 16.22 -2.95 -12.46
C ARG A 77 15.53 -1.61 -12.25
N ALA A 78 14.41 -1.38 -12.94
CA ALA A 78 13.60 -0.18 -12.77
C ALA A 78 13.06 -0.06 -11.34
N LEU A 79 12.45 -1.13 -10.81
CA LEU A 79 11.95 -1.17 -9.43
C LEU A 79 13.07 -1.00 -8.41
N ARG A 80 14.20 -1.70 -8.59
CA ARG A 80 15.36 -1.56 -7.71
C ARG A 80 15.90 -0.12 -7.71
N ARG A 81 16.02 0.51 -8.88
CA ARG A 81 16.44 1.91 -8.98
C ARG A 81 15.40 2.85 -8.37
N ALA A 82 14.10 2.62 -8.60
CA ALA A 82 13.04 3.44 -8.02
C ALA A 82 13.05 3.42 -6.49
N ILE A 83 13.32 2.26 -5.86
CA ILE A 83 13.48 2.17 -4.40
C ILE A 83 14.74 2.91 -3.94
N ASP A 84 15.85 2.77 -4.67
CA ASP A 84 17.12 3.44 -4.36
C ASP A 84 16.96 4.97 -4.33
N GLU A 85 16.17 5.52 -5.26
CA GLU A 85 15.86 6.95 -5.40
C GLU A 85 15.03 7.53 -4.25
N VAL A 86 14.40 6.69 -3.42
CA VAL A 86 13.62 7.14 -2.26
C VAL A 86 14.54 7.32 -1.04
N ARG A 87 15.12 6.23 -0.51
CA ARG A 87 15.98 6.29 0.69
C ARG A 87 17.13 5.28 0.64
N GLY A 88 17.43 4.73 -0.54
CA GLY A 88 18.44 3.71 -0.75
C GLY A 88 17.99 2.27 -0.50
N LEU A 89 18.85 1.31 -0.84
CA LEU A 89 18.51 -0.12 -0.88
C LEU A 89 18.82 -0.92 0.40
N ARG A 90 18.95 -0.26 1.55
CA ARG A 90 19.27 -0.97 2.80
C ARG A 90 18.16 -1.99 3.13
N GLY A 91 18.56 -3.23 3.41
CA GLY A 91 17.63 -4.33 3.68
C GLY A 91 16.87 -4.87 2.45
N ILE A 92 16.97 -4.24 1.28
CA ILE A 92 16.25 -4.65 0.08
C ILE A 92 17.01 -5.76 -0.65
N THR A 93 16.42 -6.96 -0.63
CA THR A 93 16.95 -8.17 -1.25
C THR A 93 16.37 -8.38 -2.65
N PHE A 94 16.88 -9.38 -3.37
CA PHE A 94 16.29 -9.84 -4.63
C PHE A 94 14.83 -10.27 -4.46
N GLN A 95 14.53 -11.01 -3.38
CA GLN A 95 13.18 -11.51 -3.13
C GLN A 95 12.17 -10.37 -2.99
N HIS A 96 12.52 -9.29 -2.29
CA HIS A 96 11.64 -8.12 -2.18
C HIS A 96 11.30 -7.49 -3.54
N ILE A 97 12.23 -7.50 -4.49
CA ILE A 97 11.93 -7.01 -5.86
C ILE A 97 10.96 -7.95 -6.57
N GLU A 98 11.13 -9.26 -6.41
CA GLU A 98 10.20 -10.24 -6.98
C GLU A 98 8.81 -10.16 -6.34
N ASP A 99 8.72 -9.91 -5.03
CA ASP A 99 7.44 -9.71 -4.34
C ASP A 99 6.69 -8.47 -4.89
N ILE A 100 7.40 -7.39 -5.22
CA ILE A 100 6.80 -6.20 -5.87
C ILE A 100 6.29 -6.55 -7.27
N ILE A 101 7.05 -7.35 -8.03
CA ILE A 101 6.63 -7.78 -9.37
C ILE A 101 5.35 -8.63 -9.26
N GLU A 102 5.31 -9.59 -8.35
CA GLU A 102 4.09 -10.39 -8.10
C GLU A 102 2.91 -9.53 -7.65
N PHE A 103 3.17 -8.54 -6.79
CA PHE A 103 2.18 -7.58 -6.33
C PHE A 103 1.61 -6.73 -7.47
N ILE A 104 2.43 -6.29 -8.44
CA ILE A 104 1.96 -5.59 -9.64
C ILE A 104 0.91 -6.43 -10.37
N TYR A 105 1.11 -7.74 -10.50
CA TYR A 105 0.19 -8.60 -11.25
C TYR A 105 -1.04 -9.08 -10.46
N SER A 106 -0.87 -9.40 -9.18
CA SER A 106 -1.92 -10.09 -8.40
C SER A 106 -2.77 -9.15 -7.54
N ALA A 107 -2.24 -7.98 -7.17
CA ALA A 107 -2.91 -7.08 -6.24
C ALA A 107 -4.02 -6.26 -6.90
N LYS A 108 -5.01 -5.88 -6.09
CA LYS A 108 -6.12 -5.00 -6.48
C LYS A 108 -5.78 -3.54 -6.19
N THR A 109 -6.53 -2.62 -6.78
CA THR A 109 -6.40 -1.20 -6.47
C THR A 109 -6.69 -0.95 -4.98
N GLY A 110 -5.79 -0.21 -4.33
CA GLY A 110 -5.82 0.08 -2.90
C GLY A 110 -5.00 -0.90 -2.05
N ASP A 111 -4.56 -2.03 -2.61
CA ASP A 111 -3.71 -2.97 -1.90
C ASP A 111 -2.32 -2.36 -1.65
N ARG A 112 -1.61 -2.93 -0.66
CA ARG A 112 -0.30 -2.47 -0.21
C ARG A 112 0.63 -3.65 0.10
N LEU A 113 1.91 -3.47 -0.17
CA LEU A 113 2.99 -4.38 0.17
C LEU A 113 4.00 -3.67 1.07
N SER A 114 4.23 -4.19 2.26
CA SER A 114 5.28 -3.71 3.17
C SER A 114 6.63 -4.32 2.81
N LEU A 115 7.66 -3.48 2.84
CA LEU A 115 9.04 -3.83 2.61
C LEU A 115 9.88 -3.44 3.85
N PRO A 116 11.14 -3.92 3.99
CA PRO A 116 12.02 -3.53 5.09
C PRO A 116 12.23 -2.02 5.23
N ASP A 117 12.74 -1.59 6.39
CA ASP A 117 13.11 -0.20 6.67
C ASP A 117 11.99 0.84 6.46
N GLY A 118 10.73 0.42 6.53
CA GLY A 118 9.54 1.28 6.44
C GLY A 118 9.09 1.58 5.00
N TYR A 119 9.67 0.91 4.01
CA TYR A 119 9.22 1.02 2.63
C TYR A 119 7.87 0.36 2.42
N ARG A 120 7.08 0.95 1.53
CA ARG A 120 5.76 0.46 1.15
C ARG A 120 5.52 0.64 -0.33
N VAL A 121 4.84 -0.32 -0.93
CA VAL A 121 4.39 -0.27 -2.31
C VAL A 121 2.88 -0.31 -2.34
N ILE A 122 2.25 0.67 -2.98
CA ILE A 122 0.80 0.86 -3.01
C ILE A 122 0.35 0.81 -4.45
N LYS A 123 -0.63 -0.04 -4.75
CA LYS A 123 -1.23 -0.12 -6.08
C LYS A 123 -2.40 0.85 -6.15
N SER A 124 -2.24 1.96 -6.86
CA SER A 124 -3.33 2.88 -7.17
C SER A 124 -4.04 2.46 -8.47
N TYR A 125 -5.03 3.24 -8.92
CA TYR A 125 -5.82 2.91 -10.10
C TYR A 125 -4.96 2.90 -11.37
N SER A 126 -4.09 3.90 -11.55
CA SER A 126 -3.22 4.05 -12.72
C SER A 126 -1.73 4.10 -12.40
N THR A 127 -1.37 4.07 -11.11
CA THR A 127 0.01 4.23 -10.65
C THR A 127 0.41 3.18 -9.62
N LEU A 128 1.71 2.89 -9.56
CA LEU A 128 2.37 2.19 -8.48
C LEU A 128 3.15 3.22 -7.66
N ILE A 129 2.86 3.29 -6.36
CA ILE A 129 3.50 4.25 -5.45
C ILE A 129 4.50 3.49 -4.59
N ILE A 130 5.76 3.91 -4.56
CA ILE A 130 6.78 3.41 -3.64
C ILE A 130 7.11 4.55 -2.69
N THR A 131 6.91 4.34 -1.39
CA THR A 131 7.07 5.40 -0.38
C THR A 131 7.76 4.89 0.88
N SER A 132 8.49 5.79 1.53
CA SER A 132 9.05 5.62 2.87
C SER A 132 8.43 6.58 3.89
N GLU A 133 7.38 7.31 3.50
CA GLU A 133 6.64 8.18 4.41
C GLU A 133 6.08 7.35 5.55
N VAL A 134 5.97 7.93 6.74
CA VAL A 134 5.31 7.26 7.86
C VAL A 134 3.81 7.50 7.73
N PRO A 135 2.96 6.46 7.79
CA PRO A 135 1.52 6.64 7.79
C PRO A 135 1.10 7.54 8.95
N VAL A 136 0.33 8.60 8.63
CA VAL A 136 -0.10 9.58 9.62
C VAL A 136 -1.29 9.01 10.39
N ARG A 137 -1.23 9.08 11.72
CA ARG A 137 -2.33 8.68 12.59
C ARG A 137 -3.53 9.60 12.37
N ILE A 138 -4.71 9.01 12.18
CA ILE A 138 -5.97 9.78 12.07
C ILE A 138 -6.19 10.60 13.34
N LYS A 139 -6.60 11.86 13.19
CA LYS A 139 -7.08 12.68 14.31
C LYS A 139 -8.60 12.56 14.43
N GLU A 140 -9.10 12.53 15.66
CA GLU A 140 -10.53 12.51 15.92
C GLU A 140 -11.19 13.83 15.47
N ARG A 141 -12.34 13.73 14.79
CA ARG A 141 -13.14 14.86 14.32
C ARG A 141 -14.62 14.48 14.18
N PRO A 142 -15.56 15.43 14.33
CA PRO A 142 -16.95 15.17 13.99
C PRO A 142 -17.09 14.86 12.49
N LEU A 143 -17.95 13.91 12.16
CA LEU A 143 -18.40 13.64 10.80
C LEU A 143 -19.62 14.53 10.51
N GLN A 144 -19.54 15.36 9.47
CA GLN A 144 -20.67 16.18 9.03
C GLN A 144 -21.74 15.29 8.39
N VAL A 145 -22.97 15.34 8.90
CA VAL A 145 -24.13 14.60 8.38
C VAL A 145 -25.35 15.53 8.37
N PRO A 146 -25.90 15.90 7.19
CA PRO A 146 -25.31 15.73 5.86
C PRO A 146 -24.10 16.65 5.66
N GLY A 147 -23.20 16.30 4.74
CA GLY A 147 -22.06 17.15 4.40
C GLY A 147 -20.82 16.35 3.99
N GLU A 148 -19.70 17.06 3.85
CA GLU A 148 -18.40 16.46 3.53
C GLU A 148 -17.44 16.66 4.69
N THR A 149 -16.74 15.59 5.06
CA THR A 149 -15.68 15.62 6.08
C THR A 149 -14.35 15.29 5.43
N ILE A 150 -13.41 16.23 5.50
CA ILE A 150 -12.06 16.03 4.98
C ILE A 150 -11.24 15.26 6.02
N VAL A 151 -10.59 14.19 5.56
CA VAL A 151 -9.64 13.39 6.34
C VAL A 151 -8.25 13.56 5.73
N GLU A 152 -7.58 14.65 6.10
CA GLU A 152 -6.29 15.05 5.53
C GLU A 152 -5.22 13.98 5.69
N GLU A 153 -5.17 13.32 6.85
CA GLU A 153 -4.17 12.29 7.18
C GLU A 153 -4.29 11.05 6.30
N ALA A 154 -5.48 10.78 5.75
CA ALA A 154 -5.72 9.69 4.83
C ALA A 154 -5.82 10.15 3.37
N HIS A 155 -5.76 11.47 3.10
CA HIS A 155 -6.07 12.07 1.79
C HIS A 155 -7.45 11.66 1.23
N LEU A 156 -8.47 11.62 2.09
CA LEU A 156 -9.83 11.22 1.73
C LEU A 156 -10.85 12.30 2.08
N VAL A 157 -11.99 12.28 1.38
CA VAL A 157 -13.20 13.01 1.74
C VAL A 157 -14.30 11.98 1.97
N ILE A 158 -14.97 12.05 3.13
CA ILE A 158 -16.17 11.26 3.44
C ILE A 158 -17.39 12.16 3.23
N ALA A 159 -18.17 11.88 2.20
CA ALA A 159 -19.44 12.54 1.93
C ALA A 159 -20.56 11.73 2.57
N ALA A 160 -21.38 12.40 3.39
CA ALA A 160 -22.53 11.82 4.05
C ALA A 160 -23.83 12.46 3.55
N SER A 161 -24.80 11.63 3.18
CA SER A 161 -26.15 12.07 2.84
C SER A 161 -27.20 11.23 3.57
N VAL A 162 -28.33 11.86 3.88
CA VAL A 162 -29.52 11.19 4.39
C VAL A 162 -30.52 11.09 3.25
N VAL A 163 -30.96 9.88 2.94
CA VAL A 163 -31.92 9.60 1.86
C VAL A 163 -33.07 8.74 2.36
N GLU A 164 -34.23 8.83 1.70
CA GLU A 164 -35.42 8.04 2.03
C GLU A 164 -35.52 6.75 1.21
N LYS A 165 -34.74 6.65 0.13
CA LYS A 165 -34.68 5.47 -0.73
C LYS A 165 -33.25 5.26 -1.20
N VAL A 166 -32.84 3.99 -1.28
CA VAL A 166 -31.52 3.57 -1.72
C VAL A 166 -31.69 2.58 -2.87
N GLU A 167 -31.01 2.84 -3.99
CA GLU A 167 -31.00 1.96 -5.16
C GLU A 167 -29.75 1.09 -5.22
N ASP A 168 -28.64 1.60 -4.67
CA ASP A 168 -27.35 0.90 -4.55
C ASP A 168 -26.80 1.04 -3.13
N TYR A 169 -26.38 -0.07 -2.56
CA TYR A 169 -25.82 -0.17 -1.20
C TYR A 169 -24.29 0.00 -1.19
N GLY A 170 -23.66 0.03 -2.37
CA GLY A 170 -22.22 0.11 -2.53
C GLY A 170 -21.52 -1.20 -2.20
N THR A 171 -20.19 -1.16 -2.26
CA THR A 171 -19.32 -2.33 -2.03
C THR A 171 -19.05 -2.62 -0.56
N GLY A 172 -19.44 -1.72 0.35
CA GLY A 172 -19.08 -1.74 1.77
C GLY A 172 -17.65 -1.24 2.05
N LYS A 173 -16.81 -1.04 1.03
CA LYS A 173 -15.42 -0.59 1.19
C LYS A 173 -15.27 0.92 1.11
N TRP A 174 -15.69 1.49 -0.02
CA TRP A 174 -15.59 2.94 -0.29
C TRP A 174 -16.95 3.62 -0.31
N GLU A 175 -18.01 2.82 -0.23
CA GLU A 175 -19.38 3.27 -0.14
C GLU A 175 -20.14 2.28 0.73
N ALA A 176 -20.90 2.78 1.68
CA ALA A 176 -21.73 1.99 2.56
C ALA A 176 -23.01 2.74 2.94
N VAL A 177 -24.08 1.97 3.13
CA VAL A 177 -25.39 2.46 3.51
C VAL A 177 -25.80 1.81 4.83
N PHE A 178 -26.28 2.63 5.75
CA PHE A 178 -26.66 2.22 7.10
C PHE A 178 -28.12 2.60 7.39
N ASP A 179 -28.73 1.86 8.31
CA ASP A 179 -29.98 2.26 8.92
C ASP A 179 -29.73 3.43 9.89
N LEU A 180 -30.13 4.64 9.49
CA LEU A 180 -29.89 5.84 10.28
C LEU A 180 -30.63 5.79 11.62
N ASP A 181 -31.76 5.09 11.70
CA ASP A 181 -32.58 5.01 12.91
C ASP A 181 -31.92 4.13 13.99
N THR A 182 -30.94 3.31 13.62
CA THR A 182 -30.14 2.49 14.55
C THR A 182 -28.89 3.19 15.08
N ILE A 183 -28.56 4.38 14.56
CA ILE A 183 -27.30 5.09 14.83
C ILE A 183 -27.52 6.19 15.87
N ASN A 184 -26.72 6.18 16.93
CA ASN A 184 -26.65 7.31 17.86
C ASN A 184 -25.72 8.42 17.32
N LEU A 185 -26.29 9.61 17.10
CA LEU A 185 -25.60 10.80 16.58
C LEU A 185 -25.05 11.69 17.71
N PRO A 186 -24.01 12.52 17.47
CA PRO A 186 -23.32 12.73 16.19
C PRO A 186 -22.32 11.62 15.86
N LEU A 187 -22.06 11.44 14.56
CA LEU A 187 -20.98 10.58 14.09
C LEU A 187 -19.62 11.27 14.23
N LYS A 188 -18.58 10.47 14.40
CA LYS A 188 -17.18 10.92 14.45
C LYS A 188 -16.31 10.06 13.56
N VAL A 189 -15.23 10.64 13.06
CA VAL A 189 -14.12 9.92 12.45
C VAL A 189 -12.98 9.92 13.45
N ARG A 190 -12.40 8.75 13.73
CA ARG A 190 -11.28 8.62 14.69
C ARG A 190 -10.29 7.54 14.29
N PRO A 191 -9.05 7.53 14.84
CA PRO A 191 -8.16 6.38 14.71
C PRO A 191 -8.69 5.21 15.53
N ARG A 192 -8.10 4.03 15.32
CA ARG A 192 -8.32 2.90 16.22
C ARG A 192 -7.86 3.19 17.66
N LYS A 193 -8.51 2.51 18.59
CA LYS A 193 -8.18 2.45 20.01
C LYS A 193 -7.91 1.00 20.39
N ASP A 194 -7.16 0.81 21.47
CA ASP A 194 -6.94 -0.52 22.02
C ASP A 194 -8.28 -1.15 22.42
N ALA A 195 -8.38 -2.47 22.23
CA ALA A 195 -9.59 -3.26 22.45
C ALA A 195 -10.81 -2.93 21.57
N ASP A 196 -10.67 -2.06 20.55
CA ASP A 196 -11.71 -1.85 19.54
C ASP A 196 -12.20 -3.20 18.97
N ALA A 197 -13.50 -3.33 18.84
CA ALA A 197 -14.17 -4.49 18.28
C ALA A 197 -15.48 -4.08 17.63
N PHE A 198 -15.86 -4.80 16.58
CA PHE A 198 -17.08 -4.54 15.82
C PHE A 198 -17.64 -5.86 15.28
N TYR A 199 -18.77 -5.82 14.57
CA TYR A 199 -19.38 -6.98 13.94
C TYR A 199 -19.20 -6.86 12.44
N PRO A 200 -18.12 -7.40 11.83
CA PRO A 200 -17.88 -7.21 10.41
C PRO A 200 -19.03 -7.78 9.59
N PHE A 201 -19.60 -6.98 8.68
CA PHE A 201 -20.73 -7.38 7.86
C PHE A 201 -20.51 -8.73 7.17
N GLY A 202 -21.48 -9.64 7.36
CA GLY A 202 -21.47 -10.99 6.78
C GLY A 202 -20.65 -12.02 7.55
N LEU A 203 -19.96 -11.63 8.63
CA LEU A 203 -19.26 -12.57 9.51
C LEU A 203 -20.18 -13.15 10.60
N GLY A 204 -21.24 -12.43 10.98
CA GLY A 204 -22.21 -12.89 11.98
C GLY A 204 -21.69 -12.96 13.43
N ALA A 205 -20.47 -12.51 13.70
CA ALA A 205 -19.86 -12.55 15.03
C ALA A 205 -19.02 -11.29 15.32
N LYS A 206 -18.89 -10.96 16.61
CA LYS A 206 -18.01 -9.88 17.08
C LYS A 206 -16.55 -10.25 16.84
N LYS A 207 -15.77 -9.29 16.34
CA LYS A 207 -14.33 -9.47 16.09
C LYS A 207 -13.54 -8.28 16.62
N LYS A 208 -12.39 -8.55 17.23
CA LYS A 208 -11.43 -7.49 17.59
C LYS A 208 -10.90 -6.85 16.30
N LEU A 209 -10.81 -5.53 16.29
CA LEU A 209 -10.33 -4.77 15.13
C LEU A 209 -8.88 -5.14 14.78
N GLN A 210 -8.05 -5.43 15.80
CA GLN A 210 -6.68 -5.90 15.60
C GLN A 210 -6.62 -7.22 14.81
N ASP A 211 -7.49 -8.18 15.13
CA ASP A 211 -7.55 -9.49 14.45
C ASP A 211 -8.15 -9.32 13.04
N PHE A 212 -9.14 -8.43 12.90
CA PHE A 212 -9.68 -8.06 11.60
C PHE A 212 -8.59 -7.49 10.67
N PHE A 213 -7.74 -6.59 11.17
CA PHE A 213 -6.62 -6.06 10.39
C PHE A 213 -5.54 -7.09 10.07
N VAL A 214 -5.34 -8.11 10.89
CA VAL A 214 -4.44 -9.23 10.55
C VAL A 214 -4.99 -9.99 9.34
N ASP A 215 -6.27 -10.35 9.37
CA ASP A 215 -6.90 -11.13 8.30
C ASP A 215 -7.00 -10.36 6.98
N GLU A 216 -7.29 -9.05 7.05
CA GLU A 216 -7.27 -8.13 5.91
C GLU A 216 -5.84 -7.75 5.50
N LYS A 217 -4.81 -8.33 6.13
CA LYS A 217 -3.38 -8.11 5.86
C LYS A 217 -2.97 -6.63 5.90
N VAL A 218 -3.59 -5.85 6.79
CA VAL A 218 -3.25 -4.44 6.99
C VAL A 218 -1.94 -4.34 7.78
N PRO A 219 -0.90 -3.68 7.22
CA PRO A 219 0.38 -3.48 7.89
C PRO A 219 0.26 -2.81 9.24
N ARG A 220 1.06 -3.22 10.23
CA ARG A 220 0.91 -2.78 11.63
C ARG A 220 1.03 -1.27 11.80
N ASP A 221 1.98 -0.67 11.11
CA ASP A 221 2.26 0.77 11.08
C ASP A 221 1.11 1.57 10.46
N GLU A 222 0.34 0.98 9.55
CA GLU A 222 -0.77 1.67 8.87
C GLU A 222 -2.11 1.59 9.60
N ARG A 223 -2.27 0.68 10.56
CA ARG A 223 -3.57 0.46 11.22
C ARG A 223 -4.11 1.71 11.90
N ASP A 224 -3.23 2.61 12.33
CA ASP A 224 -3.59 3.90 12.95
C ASP A 224 -3.97 4.98 11.92
N SER A 225 -3.70 4.75 10.63
CA SER A 225 -4.09 5.59 9.50
C SER A 225 -5.42 5.18 8.85
N VAL A 226 -6.01 4.06 9.28
CA VAL A 226 -7.34 3.64 8.81
C VAL A 226 -8.42 4.44 9.55
N PRO A 227 -9.25 5.25 8.85
CA PRO A 227 -10.32 5.98 9.50
C PRO A 227 -11.43 5.05 9.96
N LEU A 228 -11.89 5.23 11.20
CA LEU A 228 -13.09 4.58 11.73
C LEU A 228 -14.21 5.60 11.82
N VAL A 229 -15.37 5.27 11.27
CA VAL A 229 -16.60 6.02 11.54
C VAL A 229 -17.29 5.37 12.73
N VAL A 230 -17.58 6.19 13.75
CA VAL A 230 -18.14 5.73 15.02
C VAL A 230 -19.36 6.56 15.44
N THR A 231 -20.25 5.95 16.21
CA THR A 231 -21.40 6.59 16.86
C THR A 231 -20.96 7.53 18.00
N ALA A 232 -21.93 8.27 18.57
CA ALA A 232 -21.70 9.06 19.78
C ALA A 232 -21.19 8.21 20.96
N ASP A 233 -21.62 6.94 21.04
CA ASP A 233 -21.21 5.96 22.06
C ASP A 233 -19.89 5.24 21.72
N ASP A 234 -19.16 5.72 20.71
CA ASP A 234 -17.88 5.19 20.25
C ASP A 234 -17.96 3.78 19.62
N GLU A 235 -19.17 3.35 19.21
CA GLU A 235 -19.37 2.10 18.47
C GLU A 235 -18.97 2.26 17.00
N ILE A 236 -18.17 1.33 16.50
CA ILE A 236 -17.73 1.33 15.10
C ILE A 236 -18.93 0.98 14.21
N ILE A 237 -19.27 1.87 13.28
CA ILE A 237 -20.23 1.59 12.21
C ILE A 237 -19.51 1.22 10.91
N TRP A 238 -18.28 1.72 10.71
CA TRP A 238 -17.54 1.48 9.47
C TRP A 238 -16.03 1.55 9.67
N VAL A 239 -15.34 0.50 9.23
CA VAL A 239 -13.89 0.52 9.00
C VAL A 239 -13.67 0.94 7.55
N VAL A 240 -13.35 2.22 7.32
CA VAL A 240 -13.30 2.83 5.99
C VAL A 240 -12.28 2.12 5.09
N GLY A 241 -12.67 1.78 3.87
CA GLY A 241 -11.86 1.00 2.91
C GLY A 241 -11.96 -0.51 3.09
N HIS A 242 -12.58 -0.98 4.18
CA HIS A 242 -12.60 -2.41 4.54
C HIS A 242 -14.00 -2.98 4.67
N ARG A 243 -14.77 -2.60 5.70
CA ARG A 243 -16.05 -3.28 6.01
C ARG A 243 -16.96 -2.48 6.95
N PRO A 244 -18.29 -2.45 6.70
CA PRO A 244 -19.27 -1.91 7.65
C PRO A 244 -19.53 -2.88 8.82
N ASP A 245 -20.09 -2.34 9.90
CA ASP A 245 -20.61 -3.13 11.03
C ASP A 245 -22.04 -3.61 10.71
N GLU A 246 -22.29 -4.90 10.97
CA GLU A 246 -23.53 -5.58 10.65
C GLU A 246 -24.73 -5.10 11.46
N ARG A 247 -24.51 -4.56 12.66
CA ARG A 247 -25.59 -4.13 13.55
C ARG A 247 -26.35 -2.91 13.01
N PHE A 248 -25.69 -2.11 12.17
CA PHE A 248 -26.26 -0.90 11.56
C PHE A 248 -26.70 -1.13 10.11
N LYS A 249 -26.83 -2.40 9.69
CA LYS A 249 -27.23 -2.73 8.32
C LYS A 249 -28.66 -2.30 8.02
N VAL A 250 -28.90 -2.02 6.75
CA VAL A 250 -30.25 -1.85 6.23
C VAL A 250 -31.05 -3.15 6.37
N THR A 251 -32.31 -3.00 6.77
CA THR A 251 -33.31 -4.06 6.85
C THR A 251 -34.58 -3.64 6.09
N SER A 252 -35.56 -4.54 5.99
CA SER A 252 -36.87 -4.21 5.41
C SER A 252 -37.65 -3.17 6.22
N SER A 253 -37.29 -2.94 7.49
CA SER A 253 -37.91 -1.93 8.36
C SER A 253 -37.23 -0.56 8.31
N THR A 254 -36.08 -0.44 7.65
CA THR A 254 -35.33 0.83 7.57
C THR A 254 -36.12 1.88 6.81
N ARG A 255 -36.28 3.06 7.41
CA ARG A 255 -37.02 4.19 6.80
C ARG A 255 -36.11 5.33 6.37
N ARG A 256 -35.06 5.60 7.17
CA ARG A 256 -34.06 6.62 6.86
C ARG A 256 -32.72 5.96 6.67
N PHE A 257 -32.04 6.34 5.60
CA PHE A 257 -30.78 5.74 5.20
C PHE A 257 -29.67 6.77 5.32
N LEU A 258 -28.59 6.39 5.99
CA LEU A 258 -27.35 7.13 5.95
C LEU A 258 -26.46 6.52 4.87
N ARG A 259 -26.15 7.28 3.82
CA ARG A 259 -25.20 6.89 2.79
C ARG A 259 -23.88 7.61 3.02
N LEU A 260 -22.79 6.84 3.13
CA LEU A 260 -21.43 7.35 3.23
C LEU A 260 -20.64 6.95 1.98
N ILE A 261 -20.03 7.93 1.30
CA ILE A 261 -19.17 7.72 0.12
C ILE A 261 -17.80 8.31 0.40
N VAL A 262 -16.75 7.55 0.11
CA VAL A 262 -15.35 7.97 0.21
C VAL A 262 -14.83 8.31 -1.17
N ARG A 263 -14.18 9.47 -1.27
CA ARG A 263 -13.52 9.94 -2.49
C ARG A 263 -12.09 10.38 -2.17
N PRO A 264 -11.15 10.27 -3.11
CA PRO A 264 -9.83 10.85 -2.94
C PRO A 264 -9.93 12.36 -2.78
N MET A 265 -9.16 12.93 -1.86
CA MET A 265 -9.01 14.37 -1.73
C MET A 265 -8.31 14.89 -2.98
N ARG A 266 -9.01 15.69 -3.79
CA ARG A 266 -8.35 16.39 -4.90
C ARG A 266 -7.43 17.46 -4.31
N PRO A 267 -6.19 17.59 -4.82
CA PRO A 267 -5.33 18.70 -4.40
C PRO A 267 -6.07 20.02 -4.68
N ARG A 268 -6.05 20.94 -3.71
CA ARG A 268 -6.51 22.30 -3.96
C ARG A 268 -5.59 22.89 -5.04
N CYS A 269 -6.17 23.29 -6.16
CA CYS A 269 -5.49 24.05 -7.21
C CYS A 269 -4.90 25.35 -6.64
#